data_AF-A0A352GKR4-F1
#
_entry.id   AF-A0A352GKR4-F1
#
_cell.length_a   1.000
_cell.length_b   1.000
_cell.length_c   1.000
_cell.angle_alpha   90.00
_cell.angle_beta   90.00
_cell.angle_gamma   90.00
#
_symmetry.space_group_name_H-M   'P 1'
#
loop_
_entity.id
_entity.type
_entity.pdbx_description
1 polymer ?
#
loop_
_entity_poly.entity_id
_entity_poly.type
_entity_poly.pdbx_seq_one_letter_code
_entity_poly.pdbx_strand_id
1 'polypeptide(L)'
;MNPATIIEAIERHARERPDAVAITVPGDGGGEDLSFTFLDVLEHSRRIAADIRRTVPEATRVMVLQAPGIDFALSLCACFIAGVAAVPTPPPAARANSNSAR
;
A
#
# COMPACT_ATOMS: atom_id res chain seq x y z
N MET A 1 23.52 8.17 -15.59
CA MET A 1 22.88 7.35 -14.53
C MET A 1 21.43 7.79 -14.47
N ASN A 2 20.50 7.00 -15.03
CA ASN A 2 19.07 7.32 -14.91
C ASN A 2 18.66 7.04 -13.46
N PRO A 3 18.07 7.98 -12.71
CA PRO A 3 17.63 7.72 -11.35
C PRO A 3 16.60 6.59 -11.36
N ALA A 4 16.83 5.55 -10.56
CA ALA A 4 15.88 4.45 -10.42
C ALA A 4 14.60 4.98 -9.77
N THR A 5 13.45 4.69 -10.37
CA THR A 5 12.15 5.01 -9.75
C THR A 5 11.79 3.99 -8.68
N ILE A 6 10.88 4.34 -7.77
CA ILE A 6 10.35 3.39 -6.77
C ILE A 6 9.73 2.16 -7.47
N ILE A 7 9.07 2.37 -8.61
CA ILE A 7 8.46 1.30 -9.41
C ILE A 7 9.53 0.32 -9.91
N GLU A 8 10.59 0.85 -10.52
CA GLU A 8 11.70 0.03 -11.02
C GLU A 8 12.38 -0.75 -9.89
N ALA A 9 12.50 -0.18 -8.69
CA ALA A 9 13.05 -0.87 -7.53
C ALA A 9 12.16 -2.05 -7.08
N ILE A 10 10.84 -1.85 -6.99
CA ILE A 10 9.88 -2.91 -6.61
C ILE A 10 9.90 -4.03 -7.65
N GLU A 11 9.83 -3.68 -8.94
CA GLU A 11 9.82 -4.67 -10.03
C GLU A 11 11.14 -5.45 -10.12
N ARG A 12 12.27 -4.77 -9.89
CA ARG A 12 13.58 -5.43 -9.83
C ARG A 12 13.63 -6.42 -8.65
N HIS A 13 13.21 -6.02 -7.46
CA HIS A 13 13.25 -6.90 -6.30
C HIS A 13 12.29 -8.09 -6.42
N ALA A 14 11.08 -7.90 -6.95
CA ALA A 14 10.16 -9.00 -7.22
C ALA A 14 10.72 -10.00 -8.26
N ARG A 15 11.56 -9.53 -9.20
CA ARG A 15 12.21 -10.38 -10.20
C ARG A 15 13.43 -11.12 -9.65
N GLU A 16 14.29 -10.42 -8.92
CA GLU A 16 15.57 -10.95 -8.44
C GLU A 16 15.44 -11.77 -7.16
N ARG A 17 14.48 -11.42 -6.30
CA ARG A 17 14.29 -12.00 -4.95
C ARG A 17 12.79 -12.13 -4.63
N PRO A 18 12.02 -12.88 -5.43
CA PRO A 18 10.56 -12.93 -5.33
C PRO A 18 10.07 -13.32 -3.94
N ASP A 19 10.70 -14.33 -3.32
CA ASP A 19 10.29 -14.91 -2.03
C ASP A 19 10.89 -14.18 -0.81
N ALA A 20 11.74 -13.17 -1.03
CA ALA A 20 12.30 -12.40 0.08
C ALA A 20 11.24 -11.48 0.68
N VAL A 21 11.13 -11.47 2.01
CA VAL A 21 10.19 -10.63 2.74
C VAL A 21 10.52 -9.15 2.51
N ALA A 22 9.54 -8.40 2.04
CA ALA A 22 9.61 -6.97 1.79
C ALA A 22 8.98 -6.17 2.94
N ILE A 23 7.87 -6.66 3.49
CA ILE A 23 7.11 -5.99 4.55
C ILE A 23 6.70 -7.03 5.58
N THR A 24 6.89 -6.72 6.86
CA THR A 24 6.32 -7.46 7.98
C THR A 24 5.39 -6.54 8.77
N VAL A 25 4.17 -6.99 9.00
CA VAL A 25 3.20 -6.34 9.89
C VAL A 25 3.18 -7.12 11.19
N PRO A 26 3.57 -6.51 12.32
CA PRO A 26 3.54 -7.17 13.61
C PRO A 26 2.12 -7.59 13.99
N GLY A 27 1.98 -8.80 14.53
CA GLY A 27 0.73 -9.22 15.16
C GLY A 27 0.41 -8.37 16.40
N ASP A 28 -0.88 -8.15 16.69
CA ASP A 28 -1.30 -7.50 17.93
C ASP A 28 -1.37 -8.53 19.08
N GLY A 29 -0.96 -8.12 20.28
CA GLY A 29 -1.19 -8.88 21.52
C GLY A 29 -0.67 -10.33 21.57
N GLY A 30 0.34 -10.69 20.76
CA GLY A 30 0.87 -12.06 20.67
C GLY A 30 0.35 -12.88 19.49
N GLY A 31 -0.36 -12.25 18.55
CA GLY A 31 -0.66 -12.84 17.25
C GLY A 31 0.59 -13.03 16.38
N GLU A 32 0.49 -13.89 15.35
CA GLU A 32 1.56 -14.10 14.39
C GLU A 32 1.76 -12.88 13.48
N ASP A 33 3.03 -12.62 13.13
CA ASP A 33 3.39 -11.59 12.18
C ASP A 33 2.91 -11.96 10.77
N LEU A 34 2.40 -10.97 10.04
CA LEU A 34 2.07 -11.13 8.62
C LEU A 34 3.25 -10.64 7.78
N SER A 35 3.81 -11.51 6.96
CA SER A 35 4.90 -11.17 6.04
C SER A 35 4.43 -11.18 4.59
N PHE A 36 4.85 -10.16 3.84
CA PHE A 36 4.61 -10.03 2.40
C PHE A 36 5.95 -10.05 1.68
N THR A 37 6.08 -10.93 0.71
CA THR A 37 7.26 -11.02 -0.15
C THR A 37 7.29 -9.88 -1.17
N PHE A 38 8.43 -9.67 -1.84
CA PHE A 38 8.48 -8.70 -2.95
C PHE A 38 7.51 -9.05 -4.08
N LEU A 39 7.31 -10.35 -4.36
CA LEU A 39 6.34 -10.79 -5.35
C LEU A 39 4.90 -10.46 -4.90
N ASP A 40 4.56 -10.73 -3.64
CA ASP A 40 3.24 -10.39 -3.09
C ASP A 40 2.96 -8.89 -3.20
N VAL A 41 3.90 -8.05 -2.79
CA VAL A 41 3.76 -6.59 -2.87
C VAL A 41 3.50 -6.15 -4.31
N LEU A 42 4.27 -6.65 -5.27
CA LEU A 42 4.10 -6.30 -6.68
C LEU A 42 2.74 -6.73 -7.23
N GLU A 43 2.32 -7.97 -6.97
CA GLU A 43 1.06 -8.50 -7.49
C GLU A 43 -0.16 -7.78 -6.92
N HIS A 44 -0.21 -7.61 -5.59
CA HIS A 44 -1.34 -6.94 -4.95
C HIS A 44 -1.42 -5.47 -5.38
N SER A 45 -0.27 -4.78 -5.43
CA SER A 45 -0.23 -3.38 -5.88
C SER A 45 -0.63 -3.22 -7.35
N ARG A 46 -0.28 -4.18 -8.23
CA ARG A 46 -0.71 -4.16 -9.64
C ARG A 46 -2.22 -4.32 -9.79
N ARG A 47 -2.86 -5.16 -8.97
CA ARG A 47 -4.32 -5.32 -8.96
C ARG A 47 -5.01 -4.01 -8.58
N ILE A 48 -4.59 -3.39 -7.48
CA ILE A 48 -5.12 -2.09 -7.03
C ILE A 48 -4.85 -1.00 -8.07
N ALA A 49 -3.67 -0.98 -8.69
CA ALA A 49 -3.33 0.00 -9.72
C ALA A 49 -4.22 -0.10 -10.96
N ALA A 50 -4.60 -1.33 -11.36
CA ALA A 50 -5.57 -1.55 -12.43
C ALA A 50 -6.95 -1.00 -12.05
N ASP A 51 -7.37 -1.17 -10.79
CA ASP A 51 -8.63 -0.63 -10.28
C ASP A 51 -8.63 0.90 -10.23
N ILE A 52 -7.52 1.53 -9.81
CA ILE A 52 -7.35 2.99 -9.84
C ILE A 52 -7.52 3.51 -11.27
N ARG A 53 -6.78 2.95 -12.25
CA ARG A 53 -6.86 3.39 -13.65
C ARG A 53 -8.25 3.22 -14.26
N ARG A 54 -8.99 2.18 -13.85
CA ARG A 54 -10.36 1.93 -14.31
C ARG A 54 -11.37 2.89 -13.68
N THR A 55 -11.21 3.21 -12.41
CA THR A 55 -12.19 3.99 -11.63
C THR A 55 -12.02 5.49 -11.82
N VAL A 56 -10.77 5.95 -11.96
CA VAL A 56 -10.41 7.37 -12.05
C VAL A 56 -9.37 7.63 -13.15
N PRO A 57 -9.70 7.38 -14.44
CA PRO A 57 -8.74 7.39 -15.55
C PRO A 57 -8.02 8.74 -15.76
N GLU A 58 -8.69 9.85 -15.46
CA GLU A 58 -8.14 11.20 -15.63
C GLU A 58 -7.47 11.76 -14.36
N ALA A 59 -7.41 10.97 -13.28
CA ALA A 59 -6.83 11.44 -12.02
C ALA A 59 -5.30 11.52 -12.09
N THR A 60 -4.76 12.66 -11.67
CA THR A 60 -3.30 12.85 -11.51
C THR A 60 -2.85 12.68 -10.06
N ARG A 61 -3.79 12.70 -9.11
CA ARG A 61 -3.55 12.57 -7.66
C ARG A 61 -4.63 11.71 -7.03
N VAL A 62 -4.24 10.83 -6.11
CA VAL A 62 -5.15 9.96 -5.34
C VAL A 62 -4.85 10.09 -3.85
N MET A 63 -5.87 10.37 -3.05
CA MET A 63 -5.77 10.38 -1.59
C MET A 63 -5.86 8.95 -1.05
N VAL A 64 -4.89 8.56 -0.23
CA VAL A 64 -4.84 7.26 0.44
C VAL A 64 -5.25 7.46 1.90
N LEU A 65 -6.52 7.21 2.20
CA LEU A 65 -7.13 7.42 3.52
C LEU A 65 -7.24 6.10 4.29
N GLN A 66 -6.11 5.63 4.82
CA GLN A 66 -6.00 4.33 5.50
C GLN A 66 -5.15 4.46 6.77
N ALA A 67 -5.44 3.62 7.77
CA ALA A 67 -4.56 3.47 8.92
C ALA A 67 -3.22 2.84 8.48
N PRO A 68 -2.11 3.08 9.22
CA PRO A 68 -0.86 2.39 8.97
C PRO A 68 -1.05 0.87 9.00
N GLY A 69 -0.52 0.17 7.99
CA GLY A 69 -0.67 -1.27 7.84
C GLY A 69 -0.31 -1.73 6.42
N ILE A 70 -0.47 -3.03 6.15
CA ILE A 70 -0.16 -3.57 4.82
C ILE A 70 -1.03 -2.95 3.72
N ASP A 71 -2.32 -2.74 3.97
CA ASP A 71 -3.24 -2.15 2.98
C ASP A 71 -2.78 -0.75 2.54
N PHE A 72 -2.29 0.05 3.49
CA PHE A 72 -1.71 1.35 3.21
C PHE A 72 -0.46 1.24 2.33
N ALA A 73 0.47 0.34 2.66
CA ALA A 73 1.70 0.15 1.90
C ALA A 73 1.41 -0.34 0.46
N LEU A 74 0.50 -1.30 0.30
CA LEU A 74 0.07 -1.81 -1.00
C LEU A 74 -0.64 -0.72 -1.82
N SER A 75 -1.52 0.08 -1.21
CA SER A 75 -2.22 1.18 -1.88
C SER A 75 -1.28 2.30 -2.31
N LEU A 76 -0.27 2.62 -1.49
CA LEU A 76 0.76 3.59 -1.82
C LEU A 76 1.60 3.13 -3.03
N CYS A 77 2.04 1.87 -3.04
CA CYS A 77 2.76 1.28 -4.17
C CYS A 77 1.88 1.23 -5.43
N ALA A 78 0.59 0.91 -5.28
CA ALA A 78 -0.37 0.88 -6.36
C ALA A 78 -0.54 2.25 -7.02
N CYS A 79 -0.58 3.35 -6.24
CA CYS A 79 -0.61 4.71 -6.80
C CYS A 79 0.60 4.98 -7.70
N PHE A 80 1.80 4.59 -7.27
CA PHE A 80 3.01 4.73 -8.09
C PHE A 80 2.90 3.92 -9.39
N ILE A 81 2.49 2.65 -9.30
CA ILE A 81 2.30 1.77 -10.47
C ILE A 81 1.17 2.27 -11.40
N ALA A 82 0.16 2.94 -10.84
CA ALA A 82 -0.93 3.56 -11.61
C ALA A 82 -0.48 4.84 -12.34
N GLY A 83 0.69 5.39 -12.02
CA GLY A 83 1.17 6.65 -12.60
C GLY A 83 0.51 7.89 -11.98
N VAL A 84 -0.04 7.77 -10.77
CA VAL A 84 -0.71 8.88 -10.06
C VAL A 84 0.09 9.28 -8.83
N ALA A 85 0.08 10.56 -8.48
CA ALA A 85 0.71 11.02 -7.26
C ALA A 85 -0.13 10.62 -6.03
N ALA A 86 0.44 9.81 -5.15
CA ALA A 86 -0.19 9.43 -3.90
C ALA A 86 -0.18 10.60 -2.91
N VAL A 87 -1.31 10.83 -2.25
CA VAL A 87 -1.47 11.78 -1.13
C VAL A 87 -1.84 10.98 0.12
N PRO A 88 -0.85 10.55 0.93
CA PRO A 88 -1.11 9.84 2.18
C PRO A 88 -1.84 10.75 3.17
N THR A 89 -2.94 10.28 3.75
CA THR A 89 -3.67 11.04 4.76
C THR A 89 -4.17 10.08 5.84
N PRO A 90 -3.89 10.31 7.13
CA PRO A 90 -4.46 9.49 8.18
C PRO A 90 -5.99 9.63 8.15
N PRO A 91 -6.75 8.56 8.46
CA PRO A 91 -8.19 8.67 8.58
C PRO A 91 -8.53 9.75 9.62
N PRO A 92 -9.63 10.51 9.45
CA PRO A 92 -10.04 11.47 10.44
C PRO A 92 -10.16 10.76 11.79
N ALA A 93 -9.66 11.39 12.85
CA ALA A 93 -9.88 10.86 14.19
C ALA A 93 -11.39 10.70 14.38
N ALA A 94 -11.85 9.45 14.51
CA ALA A 94 -13.22 9.21 14.93
C ALA A 94 -13.38 9.94 16.26
N ARG A 95 -14.36 10.84 16.36
CA ARG A 95 -14.84 11.25 17.69
C ARG A 95 -15.34 9.96 18.32
N ALA A 96 -14.57 9.42 19.27
CA ALA A 96 -15.09 8.43 20.18
C ALA A 96 -16.23 9.13 20.93
N ASN A 97 -17.47 8.91 20.49
CA ASN A 97 -18.61 9.33 21.27
C ASN A 97 -18.55 8.49 22.55
N SER A 98 -18.13 9.12 23.65
CA SER A 98 -18.29 8.64 25.01
C SER A 98 -19.79 8.61 25.33
N ASN A 99 -20.53 7.66 24.75
CA ASN A 99 -21.84 7.28 25.26
C ASN A 99 -22.22 5.85 24.87
N SER A 100 -21.69 4.89 25.63
CA SER A 100 -22.40 3.64 25.91
C SER A 100 -22.15 3.28 27.37
N ALA A 101 -22.73 4.09 28.25
CA ALA A 101 -23.36 3.53 29.43
C ALA A 101 -24.75 3.07 29.00
N ARG A 102 -24.95 1.76 28.89
CA ARG A 102 -26.21 1.05 29.12
C ARG A 102 -25.93 -0.43 29.29
#